data_AF-A0A537IYL3-F1
#
_entry.id   AF-A0A537IYL3-F1
#
_cell.length_a   1.000
_cell.length_b   1.000
_cell.length_c   1.000
_cell.angle_alpha   90.00
_cell.angle_beta   90.00
_cell.angle_gamma   90.00
#
_symmetry.space_group_name_H-M   'P 1'
#
loop_
_entity.id
_entity.type
_entity.pdbx_description
1 polymer ?
#
loop_
_entity_poly.entity_id
_entity_poly.type
_entity_poly.pdbx_seq_one_letter_code
_entity_poly.pdbx_strand_id
1 'polypeptide(L)'
;MAQGRHEPGGRQELSRRDLGQPEQPQHGAGPAHPAEPALPADRPGHRDCQAARQGDQHRAGHERDHRRLGGHHQRTGPRRAAPSLPGESGDSHEVTGESSPSRVSKSVDRPGAEAVSSAPGAGRIRAAASLGAASVRAAASWPVRQATTSFVLPAVLLLFFLSIFPLLVSAYLSLTRFLFVPGGFALRWVGLANYRKLLVGIEQSHFLGVPKPPTVVGWLLFGLAASVLLAFVVRGITSASGRRGVVGRAVFAVVAGAGVWLAVRTLTPGGFPGTLLTTLIYVVVGITVQYWLGLWLAFLCAQEVAGRRFFRVIFLLPMMITPVGIAYTFRILMDLGKGPFAPVWRALGLAEVSWANYAWGARLVVMLGDIWQWTPFMFVVLLAALESLPAELSEAAMVDGAGRWQSFWRISWPQLIPVTS
;
A
#
# COMPACT_ATOMS: atom_id res chain seq x y z
N MET A 1 -42.17 -105.99 7.40
CA MET A 1 -41.22 -107.02 7.86
C MET A 1 -40.06 -106.33 8.56
N ALA A 2 -39.70 -106.87 9.72
CA ALA A 2 -38.61 -106.55 10.64
C ALA A 2 -37.25 -106.24 9.98
N GLN A 3 -36.22 -105.66 10.59
CA GLN A 3 -35.91 -104.95 11.85
C GLN A 3 -34.37 -104.95 11.89
N GLY A 4 -33.71 -103.86 12.33
CA GLY A 4 -32.24 -103.88 12.48
C GLY A 4 -31.62 -102.52 12.77
N ARG A 5 -31.72 -102.08 14.04
CA ARG A 5 -30.98 -100.96 14.64
C ARG A 5 -29.56 -101.39 15.06
N HIS A 6 -28.65 -100.42 15.19
CA HIS A 6 -27.76 -100.10 16.34
C HIS A 6 -26.44 -99.47 15.84
N GLU A 7 -26.18 -98.17 16.04
CA GLU A 7 -25.63 -97.47 17.24
C GLU A 7 -24.08 -97.27 17.14
N PRO A 8 -23.43 -96.38 17.92
CA PRO A 8 -22.70 -95.21 17.39
C PRO A 8 -21.26 -95.05 17.94
N GLY A 9 -20.61 -93.93 17.63
CA GLY A 9 -19.57 -93.34 18.50
C GLY A 9 -18.17 -93.16 17.89
N GLY A 10 -17.50 -92.07 18.28
CA GLY A 10 -16.05 -91.93 18.12
C GLY A 10 -15.56 -90.51 17.80
N ARG A 11 -15.10 -89.80 18.83
CA ARG A 11 -14.45 -88.47 18.79
C ARG A 11 -13.03 -88.52 18.19
N GLN A 12 -12.64 -87.36 17.63
CA GLN A 12 -11.34 -86.67 17.71
C GLN A 12 -10.04 -87.50 17.68
N GLU A 13 -9.16 -87.27 16.70
CA GLU A 13 -7.86 -86.57 16.87
C GLU A 13 -6.93 -86.66 15.62
N LEU A 14 -6.33 -85.51 15.30
CA LEU A 14 -4.97 -85.24 14.81
C LEU A 14 -4.35 -85.94 13.58
N SER A 15 -4.13 -85.10 12.56
CA SER A 15 -2.82 -84.63 12.08
C SER A 15 -2.18 -85.24 10.81
N ARG A 16 -1.74 -84.30 9.96
CA ARG A 16 -0.87 -84.36 8.76
C ARG A 16 -1.51 -84.82 7.44
N ARG A 17 -1.75 -83.84 6.56
CA ARG A 17 -1.04 -83.69 5.28
C ARG A 17 -1.39 -82.37 4.56
N ASP A 18 -0.32 -81.72 4.11
CA ASP A 18 -0.19 -80.83 2.95
C ASP A 18 -0.88 -79.45 2.95
N LEU A 19 -0.07 -78.45 3.33
CA LEU A 19 -0.20 -77.05 2.93
C LEU A 19 0.34 -76.88 1.50
N GLY A 20 -0.50 -76.36 0.61
CA GLY A 20 -0.13 -75.91 -0.73
C GLY A 20 -1.22 -75.02 -1.33
N GLN A 21 -1.08 -73.71 -1.15
CA GLN A 21 -1.77 -72.65 -1.90
C GLN A 21 -0.96 -72.29 -3.17
N PRO A 22 -1.43 -71.39 -4.08
CA PRO A 22 -2.78 -71.21 -4.66
C PRO A 22 -2.72 -70.97 -6.20
N GLU A 23 -3.84 -71.05 -6.93
CA GLU A 23 -3.97 -70.47 -8.29
C GLU A 23 -5.33 -69.75 -8.47
N GLN A 24 -5.28 -68.55 -9.05
CA GLN A 24 -6.42 -67.79 -9.59
C GLN A 24 -6.05 -67.29 -11.00
N PRO A 25 -6.99 -67.29 -11.97
CA PRO A 25 -6.85 -66.51 -13.19
C PRO A 25 -7.95 -65.45 -13.42
N GLN A 26 -7.48 -64.23 -13.69
CA GLN A 26 -7.78 -63.34 -14.82
C GLN A 26 -9.17 -62.68 -14.98
N HIS A 27 -9.14 -61.33 -14.92
CA HIS A 27 -10.10 -60.41 -15.55
C HIS A 27 -9.36 -59.44 -16.47
N GLY A 28 -9.95 -59.18 -17.64
CA GLY A 28 -9.35 -58.48 -18.76
C GLY A 28 -9.50 -56.95 -18.77
N ALA A 29 -8.53 -56.35 -19.46
CA ALA A 29 -8.59 -55.22 -20.40
C ALA A 29 -9.16 -53.84 -19.96
N GLY A 30 -8.23 -52.89 -19.78
CA GLY A 30 -8.41 -51.44 -20.00
C GLY A 30 -7.25 -50.88 -20.86
N PRO A 31 -7.43 -49.80 -21.64
CA PRO A 31 -6.56 -49.44 -22.76
C PRO A 31 -5.31 -48.62 -22.38
N ALA A 32 -4.35 -48.65 -23.31
CA ALA A 32 -2.95 -48.25 -23.20
C ALA A 32 -2.65 -46.74 -23.18
N HIS A 33 -1.61 -46.36 -22.43
CA HIS A 33 -0.78 -45.16 -22.63
C HIS A 33 0.58 -45.58 -23.25
N PRO A 34 1.19 -44.80 -24.16
CA PRO A 34 2.49 -45.16 -24.75
C PRO A 34 3.66 -44.82 -23.80
N ALA A 35 4.63 -45.74 -23.75
CA ALA A 35 5.84 -45.69 -22.93
C ALA A 35 7.02 -45.03 -23.67
N GLU A 36 7.88 -44.34 -22.91
CA GLU A 36 9.15 -43.74 -23.33
C GLU A 36 10.30 -44.74 -23.05
N PRO A 37 11.30 -44.92 -23.94
CA PRO A 37 12.31 -45.98 -23.77
C PRO A 37 13.57 -45.51 -23.01
N ALA A 38 14.04 -46.37 -22.11
CA ALA A 38 15.34 -46.27 -21.43
C ALA A 38 16.47 -46.88 -22.29
N LEU A 39 17.65 -46.24 -22.29
CA LEU A 39 18.89 -46.73 -22.90
C LEU A 39 19.95 -47.08 -21.82
N PRO A 40 20.83 -48.08 -22.06
CA PRO A 40 21.67 -48.70 -21.05
C PRO A 40 23.07 -48.06 -20.93
N ALA A 41 23.72 -48.36 -19.81
CA ALA A 41 25.09 -47.98 -19.50
C ALA A 41 26.08 -49.07 -19.90
N ASP A 42 27.23 -48.69 -20.48
CA ASP A 42 28.52 -49.31 -20.18
C ASP A 42 29.72 -48.37 -20.49
N ARG A 43 30.79 -48.47 -19.71
CA ARG A 43 32.02 -47.61 -19.67
C ARG A 43 33.16 -48.21 -20.57
N PRO A 44 34.47 -47.81 -20.54
CA PRO A 44 35.21 -46.64 -19.99
C PRO A 44 36.25 -46.01 -20.98
N GLY A 45 36.87 -44.87 -20.62
CA GLY A 45 38.25 -44.54 -21.06
C GLY A 45 38.62 -43.08 -21.35
N HIS A 46 39.53 -42.54 -20.51
CA HIS A 46 40.62 -41.59 -20.78
C HIS A 46 40.40 -40.14 -21.27
N ARG A 47 40.82 -39.22 -20.38
CA ARG A 47 41.79 -38.10 -20.53
C ARG A 47 41.63 -37.05 -21.64
N ASP A 48 41.71 -35.80 -21.18
CA ASP A 48 42.27 -34.61 -21.81
C ASP A 48 41.60 -34.09 -23.10
N CYS A 49 40.83 -33.00 -22.98
CA CYS A 49 41.01 -31.79 -23.80
C CYS A 49 39.95 -30.72 -23.51
N GLN A 50 40.36 -29.46 -23.75
CA GLN A 50 39.59 -28.21 -23.80
C GLN A 50 39.57 -27.40 -22.49
N ALA A 51 40.75 -27.01 -21.98
CA ALA A 51 41.33 -25.69 -22.26
C ALA A 51 41.29 -25.24 -23.73
N ALA A 52 40.69 -24.06 -23.98
CA ALA A 52 40.93 -23.09 -25.06
C ALA A 52 39.61 -22.49 -25.60
N ARG A 53 39.12 -21.43 -24.94
CA ARG A 53 38.44 -20.28 -25.59
C ARG A 53 38.58 -19.05 -24.70
N GLN A 54 39.81 -18.57 -24.58
CA GLN A 54 40.13 -17.22 -24.15
C GLN A 54 41.25 -16.74 -25.08
N GLY A 55 40.91 -15.86 -26.00
CA GLY A 55 41.81 -15.34 -27.01
C GLY A 55 41.13 -14.27 -27.85
N ASP A 56 41.75 -13.10 -27.87
CA ASP A 56 41.63 -12.01 -28.84
C ASP A 56 40.60 -10.90 -28.59
N GLN A 57 41.05 -9.92 -27.80
CA GLN A 57 41.10 -8.52 -28.25
C GLN A 57 41.98 -7.71 -27.29
N HIS A 58 43.31 -7.73 -27.47
CA HIS A 58 44.20 -6.67 -26.98
C HIS A 58 45.61 -6.76 -27.60
N ARG A 59 45.89 -5.92 -28.61
CA ARG A 59 47.09 -5.06 -28.69
C ARG A 59 47.15 -4.32 -30.04
N ALA A 60 47.29 -2.99 -30.00
CA ALA A 60 48.49 -2.26 -30.47
C ALA A 60 48.19 -0.75 -30.68
N GLY A 61 49.19 0.10 -30.37
CA GLY A 61 49.20 1.56 -30.54
C GLY A 61 49.45 2.26 -29.20
N HIS A 62 50.68 2.32 -28.64
CA HIS A 62 51.81 3.16 -29.05
C HIS A 62 51.41 4.64 -29.28
N GLU A 63 51.68 5.52 -28.31
CA GLU A 63 52.64 6.65 -28.46
C GLU A 63 52.72 7.61 -27.25
N ARG A 64 53.98 7.81 -26.81
CA ARG A 64 54.65 9.05 -26.36
C ARG A 64 54.08 9.90 -25.21
N ASP A 65 54.68 9.68 -24.05
CA ASP A 65 55.59 10.61 -23.35
C ASP A 65 55.62 12.09 -23.79
N HIS A 66 55.17 13.00 -22.93
CA HIS A 66 55.79 14.33 -22.77
C HIS A 66 55.60 14.87 -21.33
N ARG A 67 56.75 14.89 -20.65
CA ARG A 67 57.21 15.73 -19.54
C ARG A 67 56.61 17.15 -19.39
N ARG A 68 56.42 17.51 -18.11
CA ARG A 68 57.02 18.65 -17.36
C ARG A 68 56.28 20.02 -17.23
N LEU A 69 56.19 20.40 -15.94
CA LEU A 69 56.63 21.66 -15.29
C LEU A 69 55.66 22.84 -15.09
N GLY A 70 55.62 23.27 -13.82
CA GLY A 70 55.53 24.67 -13.35
C GLY A 70 54.12 25.26 -13.31
N GLY A 71 53.66 25.98 -12.28
CA GLY A 71 54.36 26.67 -11.21
C GLY A 71 53.92 28.14 -11.16
N HIS A 72 53.49 28.58 -9.97
CA HIS A 72 53.48 29.96 -9.45
C HIS A 72 52.34 30.96 -9.78
N HIS A 73 51.80 31.50 -8.65
CA HIS A 73 51.61 32.92 -8.27
C HIS A 73 50.86 33.87 -9.23
N GLN A 74 50.15 34.92 -8.83
CA GLN A 74 49.71 35.55 -7.57
C GLN A 74 48.71 36.66 -8.01
N ARG A 75 47.75 36.98 -7.12
CA ARG A 75 47.25 38.32 -6.74
C ARG A 75 46.75 39.38 -7.76
N THR A 76 45.75 40.11 -7.22
CA THR A 76 45.43 41.56 -7.30
C THR A 76 44.56 42.14 -8.42
N GLY A 77 43.42 42.73 -8.00
CA GLY A 77 43.09 44.13 -8.33
C GLY A 77 41.78 44.42 -9.10
N PRO A 78 41.18 45.63 -8.98
CA PRO A 78 39.76 45.76 -8.61
C PRO A 78 38.88 46.72 -9.47
N ARG A 79 37.60 46.88 -9.04
CA ARG A 79 36.63 48.01 -9.20
C ARG A 79 35.82 48.19 -10.51
N ARG A 80 34.48 48.26 -10.35
CA ARG A 80 33.53 49.34 -10.72
C ARG A 80 32.09 48.89 -10.34
N ALA A 81 31.40 49.49 -9.37
CA ALA A 81 30.74 50.82 -9.30
C ALA A 81 29.29 50.84 -9.85
N ALA A 82 28.37 51.34 -9.01
CA ALA A 82 26.91 51.39 -9.11
C ALA A 82 26.37 52.41 -10.14
N PRO A 83 25.02 52.57 -10.23
CA PRO A 83 24.45 53.78 -9.63
C PRO A 83 23.15 53.58 -8.81
N SER A 84 23.04 54.44 -7.81
CA SER A 84 21.99 54.67 -6.81
C SER A 84 20.82 55.51 -7.33
N LEU A 85 19.61 55.26 -6.79
CA LEU A 85 18.42 56.11 -6.90
C LEU A 85 18.20 56.88 -5.57
N PRO A 86 17.56 58.07 -5.61
CA PRO A 86 17.53 59.02 -4.48
C PRO A 86 16.42 58.72 -3.47
N GLY A 87 16.66 59.15 -2.23
CA GLY A 87 15.87 58.79 -1.05
C GLY A 87 14.74 59.72 -0.65
N GLU A 88 14.06 59.29 0.41
CA GLU A 88 13.18 60.10 1.26
C GLU A 88 13.52 59.79 2.72
N SER A 89 14.12 60.78 3.40
CA SER A 89 13.90 61.07 4.82
C SER A 89 12.61 61.90 4.87
N GLY A 90 11.59 61.62 5.66
CA GLY A 90 11.57 61.27 7.08
C GLY A 90 10.74 62.36 7.76
N ASP A 91 9.67 62.02 8.47
CA ASP A 91 9.34 62.70 9.71
C ASP A 91 8.28 61.96 10.53
N SER A 92 8.45 62.10 11.83
CA SER A 92 7.62 61.54 12.90
C SER A 92 6.44 62.48 13.16
N HIS A 93 5.25 61.97 13.46
CA HIS A 93 4.34 62.63 14.41
C HIS A 93 3.25 61.70 14.93
N GLU A 94 2.83 62.04 16.14
CA GLU A 94 2.14 61.27 17.16
C GLU A 94 0.76 61.92 17.41
N VAL A 95 -0.16 61.13 17.99
CA VAL A 95 -1.37 61.50 18.78
C VAL A 95 -2.64 62.01 18.07
N THR A 96 -3.77 61.53 18.64
CA THR A 96 -5.18 61.96 18.59
C THR A 96 -5.97 61.37 17.41
N GLY A 97 -7.00 60.52 17.59
CA GLY A 97 -8.02 60.56 18.63
C GLY A 97 -9.02 61.65 18.30
N GLU A 98 -10.02 61.37 17.46
CA GLU A 98 -11.34 61.99 17.59
C GLU A 98 -12.38 61.31 16.68
N SER A 99 -13.56 61.21 17.26
CA SER A 99 -14.88 60.83 16.78
C SER A 99 -15.31 61.12 15.34
N SER A 100 -16.26 60.29 14.90
CA SER A 100 -17.19 60.55 13.79
C SER A 100 -17.80 61.95 13.83
N PRO A 101 -18.03 62.55 12.66
CA PRO A 101 -19.17 63.43 12.49
C PRO A 101 -20.12 62.94 11.38
N SER A 102 -21.35 62.78 11.84
CA SER A 102 -22.62 63.02 11.15
C SER A 102 -22.54 63.62 9.74
N ARG A 103 -23.18 62.87 8.83
CA ARG A 103 -23.65 63.31 7.51
C ARG A 103 -24.57 64.53 7.65
N VAL A 104 -24.03 65.72 7.42
CA VAL A 104 -24.81 66.95 7.17
C VAL A 104 -24.87 67.17 5.66
N SER A 105 -26.03 66.91 5.08
CA SER A 105 -26.37 67.27 3.70
C SER A 105 -26.54 68.78 3.60
N LYS A 106 -25.54 69.47 3.04
CA LYS A 106 -25.74 70.83 2.50
C LYS A 106 -26.23 70.72 1.06
N SER A 107 -27.52 71.01 0.89
CA SER A 107 -28.13 71.42 -0.37
C SER A 107 -27.52 72.76 -0.78
N VAL A 108 -26.67 72.74 -1.80
CA VAL A 108 -26.26 73.94 -2.53
C VAL A 108 -27.16 74.04 -3.75
N ASP A 109 -28.15 74.93 -3.65
CA ASP A 109 -28.94 75.41 -4.76
C ASP A 109 -28.05 76.16 -5.75
N ARG A 110 -28.02 75.71 -7.01
CA ARG A 110 -27.59 76.52 -8.14
C ARG A 110 -28.83 77.06 -8.84
N PRO A 111 -28.95 78.38 -9.04
CA PRO A 111 -30.05 78.94 -9.81
C PRO A 111 -29.75 78.80 -11.31
N GLY A 112 -30.80 78.52 -12.08
CA GLY A 112 -30.80 78.73 -13.53
C GLY A 112 -30.28 77.56 -14.37
N ALA A 113 -31.07 76.48 -14.45
CA ALA A 113 -31.11 75.62 -15.62
C ALA A 113 -32.47 74.89 -15.69
N GLU A 114 -33.57 75.65 -15.65
CA GLU A 114 -34.81 75.12 -16.18
C GLU A 114 -34.68 75.03 -17.71
N ALA A 115 -34.98 73.83 -18.20
CA ALA A 115 -35.47 73.55 -19.54
C ALA A 115 -34.60 73.98 -20.72
N VAL A 116 -33.52 73.22 -20.97
CA VAL A 116 -33.24 72.81 -22.34
C VAL A 116 -33.51 71.31 -22.43
N SER A 117 -34.76 71.05 -22.83
CA SER A 117 -35.12 69.99 -23.75
C SER A 117 -34.40 68.66 -23.53
N SER A 118 -35.10 67.79 -22.80
CA SER A 118 -35.41 66.44 -23.24
C SER A 118 -35.14 66.22 -24.74
N ALA A 119 -33.90 65.91 -25.12
CA ALA A 119 -33.63 65.27 -26.38
C ALA A 119 -34.25 63.87 -26.26
N PRO A 120 -35.24 63.49 -27.10
CA PRO A 120 -35.84 62.17 -27.06
C PRO A 120 -34.78 61.14 -27.46
N GLY A 121 -34.00 60.65 -26.50
CA GLY A 121 -32.88 59.75 -26.77
C GLY A 121 -31.76 59.73 -25.74
N ALA A 122 -31.51 60.79 -24.97
CA ALA A 122 -30.33 60.85 -24.08
C ALA A 122 -30.35 59.81 -22.93
N GLY A 123 -31.53 59.58 -22.32
CA GLY A 123 -31.72 58.50 -21.34
C GLY A 123 -31.63 57.11 -21.97
N ARG A 124 -32.08 56.97 -23.23
CA ARG A 124 -31.95 55.72 -24.00
C ARG A 124 -30.50 55.42 -24.34
N ILE A 125 -29.68 56.41 -24.67
CA ILE A 125 -28.26 56.23 -24.99
C ILE A 125 -27.47 55.80 -23.75
N ARG A 126 -27.75 56.40 -22.58
CA ARG A 126 -27.05 56.05 -21.33
C ARG A 126 -27.49 54.68 -20.78
N ALA A 127 -28.78 54.32 -20.93
CA ALA A 127 -29.29 52.98 -20.61
C ALA A 127 -28.81 51.91 -21.62
N ALA A 128 -28.72 52.23 -22.91
CA ALA A 128 -28.15 51.35 -23.92
C ALA A 128 -26.65 51.12 -23.70
N ALA A 129 -25.91 52.15 -23.28
CA ALA A 129 -24.49 52.02 -22.95
C ALA A 129 -24.25 51.19 -21.68
N SER A 130 -25.10 51.28 -20.65
CA SER A 130 -24.99 50.45 -19.45
C SER A 130 -25.43 48.99 -19.68
N LEU A 131 -26.46 48.77 -20.52
CA LEU A 131 -26.87 47.45 -20.99
C LEU A 131 -25.80 46.80 -21.87
N GLY A 132 -25.16 47.58 -22.75
CA GLY A 132 -24.01 47.16 -23.56
C GLY A 132 -22.77 46.83 -22.74
N ALA A 133 -22.45 47.61 -21.71
CA ALA A 133 -21.32 47.34 -20.82
C ALA A 133 -21.58 46.16 -19.86
N ALA A 134 -22.83 45.86 -19.52
CA ALA A 134 -23.22 44.67 -18.76
C ALA A 134 -23.21 43.41 -19.62
N SER A 135 -23.71 43.49 -20.87
CA SER A 135 -23.71 42.38 -21.82
C SER A 135 -22.30 42.04 -22.31
N VAL A 136 -21.43 43.03 -22.52
CA VAL A 136 -20.01 42.81 -22.87
C VAL A 136 -19.22 42.21 -21.69
N ARG A 137 -19.50 42.60 -20.43
CA ARG A 137 -18.89 41.96 -19.24
C ARG A 137 -19.42 40.55 -18.98
N ALA A 138 -20.70 40.30 -19.22
CA ALA A 138 -21.28 38.96 -19.16
C ALA A 138 -20.71 38.04 -20.26
N ALA A 139 -20.60 38.54 -21.50
CA ALA A 139 -20.02 37.85 -22.64
C ALA A 139 -18.50 37.63 -22.50
N ALA A 140 -17.76 38.52 -21.83
CA ALA A 140 -16.34 38.35 -21.55
C ALA A 140 -16.05 37.34 -20.41
N SER A 141 -17.04 37.01 -19.58
CA SER A 141 -16.91 36.03 -18.50
C SER A 141 -17.24 34.58 -18.91
N TRP A 142 -17.99 34.42 -20.01
CA TRP A 142 -18.35 33.12 -20.60
C TRP A 142 -17.13 32.30 -21.08
N PRO A 143 -16.13 32.90 -21.76
CA PRO A 143 -14.92 32.20 -22.19
C PRO A 143 -14.04 31.73 -21.03
N VAL A 144 -14.01 32.46 -19.92
CA VAL A 144 -13.10 32.17 -18.79
C VAL A 144 -13.53 30.93 -18.01
N ARG A 145 -14.84 30.72 -17.84
CA ARG A 145 -15.37 29.50 -17.17
C ARG A 145 -15.38 28.29 -18.10
N GLN A 146 -15.68 28.49 -19.38
CA GLN A 146 -15.72 27.41 -20.37
C GLN A 146 -14.32 26.94 -20.77
N ALA A 147 -13.31 27.81 -20.78
CA ALA A 147 -11.92 27.45 -21.04
C ALA A 147 -11.37 26.46 -20.00
N THR A 148 -11.66 26.66 -18.70
CA THR A 148 -11.23 25.72 -17.65
C THR A 148 -11.87 24.34 -17.84
N THR A 149 -13.17 24.28 -18.15
CA THR A 149 -13.84 23.00 -18.40
C THR A 149 -13.34 22.34 -19.68
N SER A 150 -13.20 23.05 -20.79
CA SER A 150 -12.70 22.50 -22.05
C SER A 150 -11.25 22.01 -21.96
N PHE A 151 -10.43 22.61 -21.09
CA PHE A 151 -9.05 22.16 -20.86
C PHE A 151 -8.97 20.91 -19.97
N VAL A 152 -9.80 20.83 -18.93
CA VAL A 152 -9.77 19.72 -17.96
C VAL A 152 -10.61 18.52 -18.42
N LEU A 153 -11.67 18.74 -19.18
CA LEU A 153 -12.63 17.70 -19.59
C LEU A 153 -11.98 16.53 -20.34
N PRO A 154 -11.06 16.70 -21.31
CA PRO A 154 -10.41 15.57 -21.97
C PRO A 154 -9.60 14.72 -21.00
N ALA A 155 -8.90 15.34 -20.04
CA ALA A 155 -8.14 14.63 -19.02
C ALA A 155 -9.06 13.88 -18.04
N VAL A 156 -10.18 14.48 -17.65
CA VAL A 156 -11.18 13.84 -16.77
C VAL A 156 -11.87 12.68 -17.50
N LEU A 157 -12.24 12.85 -18.76
CA LEU A 157 -12.84 11.77 -19.57
C LEU A 157 -11.86 10.63 -19.77
N LEU A 158 -10.59 10.93 -20.04
CA LEU A 158 -9.53 9.93 -20.13
C LEU A 158 -9.36 9.19 -18.80
N LEU A 159 -9.30 9.91 -17.68
CA LEU A 159 -9.17 9.34 -16.34
C LEU A 159 -10.40 8.50 -15.96
N PHE A 160 -11.59 8.99 -16.26
CA PHE A 160 -12.86 8.28 -16.06
C PHE A 160 -12.87 6.99 -16.88
N PHE A 161 -12.55 7.08 -18.18
CA PHE A 161 -12.51 5.91 -19.05
C PHE A 161 -11.49 4.89 -18.55
N LEU A 162 -10.24 5.29 -18.29
CA LEU A 162 -9.19 4.37 -17.83
C LEU A 162 -9.47 3.78 -16.44
N SER A 163 -10.15 4.50 -15.54
CA SER A 163 -10.34 4.05 -14.15
C SER A 163 -11.67 3.34 -13.93
N ILE A 164 -12.76 3.85 -14.53
CA ILE A 164 -14.13 3.37 -14.25
C ILE A 164 -14.52 2.26 -15.20
N PHE A 165 -14.09 2.29 -16.47
CA PHE A 165 -14.42 1.22 -17.41
C PHE A 165 -13.93 -0.16 -16.93
N PRO A 166 -12.66 -0.35 -16.49
CA PRO A 166 -12.21 -1.66 -16.01
C PRO A 166 -12.95 -2.11 -14.74
N LEU A 167 -13.33 -1.18 -13.86
CA LEU A 167 -14.10 -1.50 -12.65
C LEU A 167 -15.52 -1.97 -13.00
N LEU A 168 -16.19 -1.29 -13.95
CA LEU A 168 -17.51 -1.71 -14.43
C LEU A 168 -17.44 -3.07 -15.11
N VAL A 169 -16.44 -3.30 -15.95
CA VAL A 169 -16.21 -4.61 -16.58
C VAL A 169 -15.94 -5.67 -15.53
N SER A 170 -15.10 -5.40 -14.53
CA SER A 170 -14.81 -6.35 -13.44
C SER A 170 -16.05 -6.67 -12.62
N ALA A 171 -16.89 -5.68 -12.32
CA ALA A 171 -18.15 -5.86 -11.61
C ALA A 171 -19.20 -6.62 -12.44
N TYR A 172 -19.24 -6.40 -13.75
CA TYR A 172 -20.07 -7.20 -14.65
C TYR A 172 -19.57 -8.64 -14.71
N LEU A 173 -18.27 -8.83 -14.90
CA LEU A 173 -17.64 -10.14 -14.99
C LEU A 173 -17.81 -10.94 -13.70
N SER A 174 -17.77 -10.31 -12.52
CA SER A 174 -17.99 -11.00 -11.24
C SER A 174 -19.41 -11.56 -11.08
N LEU A 175 -20.39 -11.04 -11.81
CA LEU A 175 -21.78 -11.52 -11.86
C LEU A 175 -22.02 -12.54 -13.00
N THR A 176 -21.01 -12.73 -13.85
CA THR A 176 -21.03 -13.73 -14.93
C THR A 176 -20.11 -14.90 -14.61
N ARG A 177 -20.43 -16.07 -15.14
CA ARG A 177 -19.52 -17.20 -15.18
C ARG A 177 -18.76 -17.10 -16.49
N PHE A 178 -17.49 -16.74 -16.36
CA PHE A 178 -16.55 -16.64 -17.47
C PHE A 178 -15.88 -18.01 -17.68
N LEU A 179 -16.05 -18.60 -18.86
CA LEU A 179 -15.42 -19.87 -19.24
C LEU A 179 -14.65 -19.68 -20.55
N PHE A 180 -13.40 -20.16 -20.57
CA PHE A 180 -12.62 -20.25 -21.80
C PHE A 180 -13.12 -21.46 -22.59
N VAL A 181 -13.59 -21.23 -23.82
CA VAL A 181 -14.11 -22.26 -24.72
C VAL A 181 -13.31 -22.16 -26.03
N PRO A 182 -13.01 -23.27 -26.73
CA PRO A 182 -12.33 -23.20 -28.03
C PRO A 182 -13.02 -22.20 -28.96
N GLY A 183 -12.27 -21.21 -29.48
CA GLY A 183 -12.82 -20.13 -30.31
C GLY A 183 -13.20 -18.84 -29.57
N GLY A 184 -13.04 -18.75 -28.24
CA GLY A 184 -13.20 -17.49 -27.51
C GLY A 184 -13.54 -17.67 -26.03
N PHE A 185 -14.59 -16.98 -25.59
CA PHE A 185 -15.07 -17.01 -24.22
C PHE A 185 -16.60 -17.12 -24.18
N ALA A 186 -17.10 -17.93 -23.26
CA ALA A 186 -18.53 -18.01 -22.97
C ALA A 186 -18.84 -17.21 -21.70
N LEU A 187 -19.68 -16.19 -21.84
CA LEU A 187 -20.23 -15.40 -20.75
C LEU A 187 -21.63 -15.89 -20.44
N ARG A 188 -21.83 -16.48 -19.27
CA ARG A 188 -23.16 -16.82 -18.77
C ARG A 188 -23.49 -15.95 -17.56
N TRP A 189 -24.59 -15.20 -17.61
CA TRP A 189 -25.05 -14.46 -16.44
C TRP A 189 -25.50 -15.42 -15.33
N VAL A 190 -24.96 -15.27 -14.12
CA VAL A 190 -25.31 -16.12 -12.96
C VAL A 190 -25.66 -15.29 -11.71
N GLY A 191 -25.60 -13.96 -11.81
CA GLY A 191 -25.88 -13.05 -10.72
C GLY A 191 -24.97 -13.32 -9.52
N LEU A 192 -25.57 -13.53 -8.34
CA LEU A 192 -24.84 -13.67 -7.07
C LEU A 192 -24.29 -15.09 -6.79
N ALA A 193 -24.46 -16.04 -7.72
CA ALA A 193 -24.03 -17.42 -7.49
C ALA A 193 -22.51 -17.55 -7.27
N ASN A 194 -21.70 -16.72 -7.92
CA ASN A 194 -20.24 -16.69 -7.75
C ASN A 194 -19.86 -16.34 -6.30
N TYR A 195 -20.50 -15.32 -5.73
CA TYR A 195 -20.28 -14.90 -4.34
C TYR A 195 -20.78 -15.96 -3.34
N ARG A 196 -21.92 -16.60 -3.63
CA ARG A 196 -22.41 -17.72 -2.80
C ARG A 196 -21.41 -18.88 -2.79
N LYS A 197 -20.79 -19.21 -3.93
CA LYS A 197 -19.77 -20.26 -4.02
C LYS A 197 -18.53 -19.93 -3.17
N LEU A 198 -18.17 -18.66 -3.13
CA LEU A 198 -17.01 -18.14 -2.40
C LEU A 198 -17.23 -18.05 -0.88
N LEU A 199 -18.45 -17.77 -0.42
CA LEU A 199 -18.76 -17.62 1.01
C LEU A 199 -19.27 -18.92 1.69
N VAL A 200 -20.04 -19.74 0.98
CA VAL A 200 -20.73 -20.91 1.55
C VAL A 200 -20.52 -22.17 0.70
N GLY A 201 -19.93 -22.03 -0.48
CA GLY A 201 -19.69 -23.13 -1.39
C GLY A 201 -18.30 -23.73 -1.25
N ILE A 202 -17.89 -24.40 -2.33
CA ILE A 202 -16.67 -25.22 -2.38
C ILE A 202 -15.39 -24.38 -2.24
N GLU A 203 -15.41 -23.09 -2.61
CA GLU A 203 -14.23 -22.20 -2.55
C GLU A 203 -14.05 -21.53 -1.18
N GLN A 204 -14.98 -21.76 -0.23
CA GLN A 204 -14.95 -21.14 1.09
C GLN A 204 -13.64 -21.41 1.83
N SER A 205 -13.12 -22.65 1.73
CA SER A 205 -11.89 -23.06 2.41
C SER A 205 -10.67 -22.26 1.94
N HIS A 206 -10.64 -21.82 0.69
CA HIS A 206 -9.58 -20.97 0.15
C HIS A 206 -9.77 -19.51 0.54
N PHE A 207 -11.01 -18.99 0.51
CA PHE A 207 -11.28 -17.58 0.78
C PHE A 207 -11.31 -17.24 2.28
N LEU A 208 -12.18 -17.92 3.05
CA LEU A 208 -12.32 -17.72 4.49
C LEU A 208 -11.31 -18.54 5.29
N GLY A 209 -10.85 -19.67 4.76
CA GLY A 209 -9.98 -20.59 5.47
C GLY A 209 -10.73 -21.81 5.99
N VAL A 210 -9.99 -22.69 6.67
CA VAL A 210 -10.55 -23.90 7.30
C VAL A 210 -10.77 -23.62 8.79
N PRO A 211 -12.02 -23.34 9.22
CA PRO A 211 -12.29 -23.01 10.61
C PRO A 211 -12.17 -24.26 11.49
N LYS A 212 -11.62 -24.06 12.68
CA LYS A 212 -11.51 -25.07 13.74
C LYS A 212 -12.08 -24.51 15.04
N PRO A 213 -12.45 -25.37 16.02
CA PRO A 213 -12.91 -24.89 17.31
C PRO A 213 -11.83 -24.00 17.95
N PRO A 214 -12.21 -22.80 18.44
CA PRO A 214 -11.25 -21.91 19.06
C PRO A 214 -10.72 -22.49 20.37
N THR A 215 -9.44 -22.26 20.64
CA THR A 215 -8.83 -22.56 21.94
C THR A 215 -9.37 -21.65 23.03
N VAL A 216 -9.06 -21.97 24.29
CA VAL A 216 -9.35 -21.10 25.45
C VAL A 216 -8.77 -19.70 25.22
N VAL A 217 -7.54 -19.61 24.73
CA VAL A 217 -6.90 -18.33 24.36
C VAL A 217 -7.70 -17.61 23.27
N GLY A 218 -8.17 -18.33 22.25
CA GLY A 218 -9.01 -17.76 21.19
C GLY A 218 -10.30 -17.13 21.73
N TRP A 219 -10.98 -17.80 22.66
CA TRP A 219 -12.16 -17.25 23.33
C TRP A 219 -11.84 -16.01 24.17
N LEU A 220 -10.74 -16.01 24.92
CA LEU A 220 -10.32 -14.85 25.71
C LEU A 220 -10.01 -13.64 24.82
N LEU A 221 -9.28 -13.84 23.71
CA LEU A 221 -8.97 -12.78 22.75
C LEU A 221 -10.24 -12.24 22.08
N PHE A 222 -11.16 -13.11 21.69
CA PHE A 222 -12.44 -12.69 21.13
C PHE A 222 -13.29 -11.91 22.14
N GLY A 223 -13.37 -12.38 23.39
CA GLY A 223 -14.08 -11.70 24.46
C GLY A 223 -13.50 -10.31 24.76
N LEU A 224 -12.18 -10.18 24.78
CA LEU A 224 -11.49 -8.89 24.93
C LEU A 224 -11.76 -7.96 23.75
N ALA A 225 -11.66 -8.45 22.52
CA ALA A 225 -11.96 -7.64 21.35
C ALA A 225 -13.43 -7.20 21.32
N ALA A 226 -14.36 -8.11 21.67
CA ALA A 226 -15.78 -7.80 21.74
C ALA A 226 -16.09 -6.76 22.82
N SER A 227 -15.44 -6.82 23.99
CA SER A 227 -15.62 -5.82 25.05
C SER A 227 -15.09 -4.44 24.65
N VAL A 228 -13.94 -4.39 23.97
CA VAL A 228 -13.37 -3.14 23.43
C VAL A 228 -14.29 -2.55 22.35
N LEU A 229 -14.78 -3.37 21.42
CA LEU A 229 -15.69 -2.92 20.35
C LEU A 229 -17.05 -2.47 20.92
N LEU A 230 -17.56 -3.16 21.93
CA LEU A 230 -18.77 -2.75 22.65
C LEU A 230 -18.54 -1.40 23.34
N ALA A 231 -17.44 -1.22 24.07
CA ALA A 231 -17.09 0.05 24.70
C ALA A 231 -16.93 1.18 23.66
N PHE A 232 -16.37 0.90 22.48
CA PHE A 232 -16.24 1.84 21.39
C PHE A 232 -17.58 2.32 20.81
N VAL A 233 -18.55 1.41 20.69
CA VAL A 233 -19.92 1.73 20.25
C VAL A 233 -20.66 2.50 21.35
N VAL A 234 -20.61 2.02 22.60
CA VAL A 234 -21.26 2.66 23.75
C VAL A 234 -20.72 4.08 23.96
N ARG A 235 -19.40 4.28 23.91
CA ARG A 235 -18.78 5.61 23.97
C ARG A 235 -19.20 6.51 22.82
N GLY A 236 -19.49 5.93 21.65
CA GLY A 236 -20.02 6.65 20.51
C GLY A 236 -21.47 7.10 20.69
N ILE A 237 -22.27 6.32 21.41
CA ILE A 237 -23.66 6.66 21.76
C ILE A 237 -23.68 7.74 22.86
N THR A 238 -22.76 7.66 23.82
CA THR A 238 -22.72 8.61 24.96
C THR A 238 -22.01 9.92 24.63
N SER A 239 -21.01 9.91 23.75
CA SER A 239 -20.53 11.12 23.09
C SER A 239 -21.63 11.59 22.12
N ALA A 240 -21.96 12.88 22.07
CA ALA A 240 -23.02 13.47 21.25
C ALA A 240 -22.76 13.36 19.72
N SER A 241 -22.29 12.21 19.25
CA SER A 241 -22.13 11.88 17.85
C SER A 241 -23.51 11.72 17.24
N GLY A 242 -23.77 12.46 16.16
CA GLY A 242 -25.04 12.39 15.46
C GLY A 242 -25.37 10.95 15.02
N ARG A 243 -26.65 10.69 14.70
CA ARG A 243 -27.16 9.35 14.35
C ARG A 243 -26.30 8.61 13.30
N ARG A 244 -25.71 9.34 12.33
CA ARG A 244 -24.79 8.79 11.33
C ARG A 244 -23.47 8.26 11.92
N GLY A 245 -22.93 8.94 12.93
CA GLY A 245 -21.70 8.53 13.62
C GLY A 245 -21.88 7.25 14.42
N VAL A 246 -23.00 7.11 15.13
CA VAL A 246 -23.34 5.87 15.85
C VAL A 246 -23.49 4.69 14.90
N VAL A 247 -24.21 4.87 13.78
CA VAL A 247 -24.35 3.82 12.75
C VAL A 247 -23.00 3.42 12.18
N GLY A 248 -22.13 4.38 11.84
CA GLY A 248 -20.79 4.10 11.34
C GLY A 248 -19.96 3.27 12.33
N ARG A 249 -20.00 3.62 13.62
CA ARG A 249 -19.29 2.87 14.68
C ARG A 249 -19.85 1.46 14.87
N ALA A 250 -21.17 1.29 14.80
CA ALA A 250 -21.81 -0.01 14.88
C ALA A 250 -21.42 -0.91 13.70
N VAL A 251 -21.46 -0.38 12.47
CA VAL A 251 -21.02 -1.10 11.28
C VAL A 251 -19.54 -1.50 11.40
N PHE A 252 -18.68 -0.57 11.81
CA PHE A 252 -17.26 -0.86 12.05
C PHE A 252 -17.08 -1.98 13.09
N ALA A 253 -17.78 -1.90 14.23
CA ALA A 253 -17.68 -2.90 15.29
C ALA A 253 -18.13 -4.30 14.81
N VAL A 254 -19.19 -4.38 14.00
CA VAL A 254 -19.64 -5.65 13.42
C VAL A 254 -18.61 -6.22 12.46
N VAL A 255 -18.06 -5.40 11.55
CA VAL A 255 -17.06 -5.81 10.57
C VAL A 255 -15.75 -6.23 11.25
N ALA A 256 -15.26 -5.42 12.19
CA ALA A 256 -14.05 -5.72 12.97
C ALA A 256 -14.26 -7.00 13.82
N GLY A 257 -15.41 -7.14 14.47
CA GLY A 257 -15.76 -8.32 15.24
C GLY A 257 -15.81 -9.59 14.39
N ALA A 258 -16.38 -9.52 13.18
CA ALA A 258 -16.37 -10.62 12.22
C ALA A 258 -14.95 -10.99 11.76
N GLY A 259 -14.09 -10.00 11.54
CA GLY A 259 -12.68 -10.21 11.21
C GLY A 259 -11.91 -10.89 12.34
N VAL A 260 -12.07 -10.42 13.59
CA VAL A 260 -11.44 -11.05 14.77
C VAL A 260 -11.97 -12.46 14.98
N TRP A 261 -13.28 -12.68 14.81
CA TRP A 261 -13.87 -14.00 14.90
C TRP A 261 -13.31 -14.97 13.87
N LEU A 262 -13.17 -14.52 12.62
CA LEU A 262 -12.54 -15.30 11.57
C LEU A 262 -11.09 -15.65 11.95
N ALA A 263 -10.32 -14.67 12.41
CA ALA A 263 -8.95 -14.84 12.87
C ALA A 263 -8.84 -15.90 13.98
N VAL A 264 -9.67 -15.78 15.03
CA VAL A 264 -9.69 -16.73 16.16
C VAL A 264 -10.02 -18.16 15.70
N ARG A 265 -10.88 -18.33 14.69
CA ARG A 265 -11.25 -19.65 14.18
C ARG A 265 -10.23 -20.28 13.23
N THR A 266 -9.42 -19.50 12.54
CA THR A 266 -8.49 -20.01 11.52
C THR A 266 -7.02 -19.98 11.94
N LEU A 267 -6.66 -19.18 12.96
CA LEU A 267 -5.30 -19.11 13.53
C LEU A 267 -5.09 -20.12 14.67
N THR A 268 -6.15 -20.80 15.11
CA THR A 268 -6.08 -21.86 16.13
C THR A 268 -5.26 -23.06 15.61
N PRO A 269 -4.61 -23.87 16.47
CA PRO A 269 -3.87 -25.05 16.03
C PRO A 269 -4.70 -25.98 15.14
N GLY A 270 -4.17 -26.31 13.97
CA GLY A 270 -4.86 -27.11 12.95
C GLY A 270 -5.86 -26.34 12.07
N GLY A 271 -6.05 -25.04 12.31
CA GLY A 271 -6.73 -24.11 11.41
C GLY A 271 -5.79 -23.56 10.34
N PHE A 272 -6.36 -23.15 9.21
CA PHE A 272 -5.61 -22.51 8.13
C PHE A 272 -6.30 -21.21 7.71
N PRO A 273 -5.59 -20.06 7.72
CA PRO A 273 -6.15 -18.79 7.27
C PRO A 273 -6.35 -18.78 5.75
N GLY A 274 -7.54 -18.37 5.31
CA GLY A 274 -7.82 -18.15 3.89
C GLY A 274 -7.14 -16.91 3.33
N THR A 275 -7.40 -16.62 2.05
CA THR A 275 -6.84 -15.44 1.37
C THR A 275 -7.30 -14.13 1.99
N LEU A 276 -8.58 -14.01 2.37
CA LEU A 276 -9.13 -12.79 2.97
C LEU A 276 -8.38 -12.42 4.25
N LEU A 277 -8.26 -13.37 5.17
CA LEU A 277 -7.58 -13.13 6.44
C LEU A 277 -6.07 -12.94 6.24
N THR A 278 -5.44 -13.69 5.35
CA THR A 278 -4.01 -13.50 5.04
C THR A 278 -3.75 -12.08 4.55
N THR A 279 -4.56 -11.58 3.61
CA THR A 279 -4.46 -10.19 3.15
C THR A 279 -4.72 -9.19 4.27
N LEU A 280 -5.73 -9.42 5.11
CA LEU A 280 -6.02 -8.54 6.25
C LEU A 280 -4.85 -8.49 7.25
N ILE A 281 -4.20 -9.62 7.51
CA ILE A 281 -3.00 -9.70 8.35
C ILE A 281 -1.87 -8.86 7.73
N TYR A 282 -1.64 -8.99 6.42
CA TYR A 282 -0.62 -8.18 5.72
C TYR A 282 -0.93 -6.69 5.80
N VAL A 283 -2.18 -6.29 5.56
CA VAL A 283 -2.60 -4.89 5.63
C VAL A 283 -2.44 -4.35 7.06
N VAL A 284 -2.99 -5.02 8.07
CA VAL A 284 -2.98 -4.52 9.44
C VAL A 284 -1.57 -4.53 10.01
N VAL A 285 -0.85 -5.65 9.94
CA VAL A 285 0.49 -5.77 10.51
C VAL A 285 1.50 -4.98 9.70
N GLY A 286 1.46 -5.11 8.36
CA GLY A 286 2.37 -4.42 7.46
C GLY A 286 2.27 -2.90 7.61
N ILE A 287 1.08 -2.33 7.47
CA ILE A 287 0.89 -0.87 7.60
C ILE A 287 1.26 -0.39 9.00
N THR A 288 0.88 -1.12 10.06
CA THR A 288 1.21 -0.72 11.44
C THR A 288 2.74 -0.66 11.63
N VAL A 289 3.46 -1.70 11.21
CA VAL A 289 4.92 -1.74 11.35
C VAL A 289 5.58 -0.69 10.46
N GLN A 290 5.16 -0.56 9.19
CA GLN A 290 5.67 0.45 8.26
C GLN A 290 5.46 1.87 8.80
N TYR A 291 4.31 2.14 9.40
CA TYR A 291 3.99 3.43 10.03
C TYR A 291 4.94 3.73 11.19
N TRP A 292 5.10 2.79 12.13
CA TRP A 292 5.97 3.00 13.30
C TRP A 292 7.44 3.12 12.91
N LEU A 293 7.93 2.31 11.97
CA LEU A 293 9.29 2.42 11.45
C LEU A 293 9.49 3.72 10.69
N GLY A 294 8.53 4.10 9.84
CA GLY A 294 8.56 5.36 9.08
C GLY A 294 8.56 6.57 10.00
N LEU A 295 7.70 6.58 11.03
CA LEU A 295 7.64 7.63 12.05
C LEU A 295 8.95 7.74 12.82
N TRP A 296 9.52 6.61 13.23
CA TRP A 296 10.78 6.56 13.95
C TRP A 296 11.93 7.12 13.10
N LEU A 297 12.05 6.70 11.85
CA LEU A 297 13.05 7.23 10.91
C LEU A 297 12.83 8.72 10.60
N ALA A 298 11.57 9.15 10.45
CA ALA A 298 11.21 10.53 10.19
C ALA A 298 11.62 11.42 11.37
N PHE A 299 11.33 10.99 12.60
CA PHE A 299 11.76 11.68 13.81
C PHE A 299 13.29 11.80 13.93
N LEU A 300 14.03 10.74 13.58
CA LEU A 300 15.50 10.80 13.57
C LEU A 300 16.05 11.79 12.54
N CYS A 301 15.44 11.85 11.35
CA CYS A 301 15.88 12.73 10.26
C CYS A 301 15.36 14.18 10.38
N ALA A 302 14.32 14.41 11.17
CA ALA A 302 13.80 15.73 11.48
C ALA A 302 14.73 16.50 12.44
N GLN A 303 15.57 15.81 13.20
CA GLN A 303 16.59 16.45 14.02
C GLN A 303 17.74 16.98 13.14
N GLU A 304 18.45 18.00 13.62
CA GLU A 304 19.63 18.57 12.96
C GLU A 304 20.85 17.64 13.07
N VAL A 305 20.76 16.45 12.49
CA VAL A 305 21.87 15.50 12.42
C VAL A 305 22.78 15.81 11.23
N ALA A 306 24.09 15.78 11.47
CA ALA A 306 25.09 15.88 10.41
C ALA A 306 24.87 14.71 9.43
N GLY A 307 24.75 15.02 8.13
CA GLY A 307 24.52 14.01 7.08
C GLY A 307 23.05 13.67 6.79
N ARG A 308 22.07 14.46 7.28
CA ARG A 308 20.63 14.22 7.02
C ARG A 308 20.27 13.90 5.56
N ARG A 309 20.90 14.57 4.59
CA ARG A 309 20.63 14.36 3.15
C ARG A 309 21.08 12.97 2.68
N PHE A 310 22.20 12.49 3.19
CA PHE A 310 22.74 11.17 2.87
C PHE A 310 21.83 10.06 3.41
N PHE A 311 21.43 10.15 4.69
CA PHE A 311 20.52 9.17 5.30
C PHE A 311 19.15 9.15 4.62
N ARG A 312 18.58 10.32 4.27
CA ARG A 312 17.33 10.39 3.49
C ARG A 312 17.43 9.61 2.19
N VAL A 313 18.51 9.76 1.43
CA VAL A 313 18.70 9.04 0.15
C VAL A 313 18.81 7.54 0.40
N ILE A 314 19.59 7.10 1.38
CA ILE A 314 19.75 5.68 1.70
C ILE A 314 18.42 5.05 2.10
N PHE A 315 17.66 5.70 2.97
CA PHE A 315 16.36 5.19 3.40
C PHE A 315 15.34 5.17 2.27
N LEU A 316 15.55 5.93 1.19
CA LEU A 316 14.71 5.92 0.00
C LEU A 316 15.11 4.88 -1.05
N LEU A 317 16.29 4.28 -0.96
CA LEU A 317 16.72 3.28 -1.94
C LEU A 317 15.76 2.08 -2.09
N PRO A 318 15.16 1.51 -1.02
CA PRO A 318 14.33 0.31 -1.15
C PRO A 318 13.12 0.50 -2.08
N MET A 319 12.48 1.67 -2.07
CA MET A 319 11.30 1.93 -2.89
C MET A 319 11.63 2.11 -4.38
N MET A 320 12.92 2.29 -4.72
CA MET A 320 13.37 2.38 -6.12
C MET A 320 13.61 1.01 -6.75
N ILE A 321 13.67 -0.05 -5.94
CA ILE A 321 13.85 -1.43 -6.42
C ILE A 321 12.50 -1.97 -6.90
N THR A 322 12.49 -2.73 -7.99
CA THR A 322 11.26 -3.35 -8.49
C THR A 322 10.73 -4.42 -7.52
N PRO A 323 9.40 -4.61 -7.39
CA PRO A 323 8.84 -5.62 -6.49
C PRO A 323 9.36 -7.05 -6.76
N VAL A 324 9.58 -7.37 -8.03
CA VAL A 324 10.19 -8.65 -8.44
C VAL A 324 11.62 -8.76 -7.94
N GLY A 325 12.42 -7.69 -8.06
CA GLY A 325 13.77 -7.64 -7.52
C GLY A 325 13.80 -7.92 -6.01
N ILE A 326 12.89 -7.29 -5.25
CA ILE A 326 12.79 -7.49 -3.80
C ILE A 326 12.41 -8.93 -3.46
N ALA A 327 11.48 -9.53 -4.19
CA ALA A 327 11.12 -10.94 -4.00
C ALA A 327 12.34 -11.87 -4.19
N TYR A 328 13.15 -11.64 -5.22
CA TYR A 328 14.38 -12.41 -5.43
C TYR A 328 15.46 -12.13 -4.38
N THR A 329 15.67 -10.86 -4.02
CA THR A 329 16.63 -10.47 -2.98
C THR A 329 16.30 -11.16 -1.67
N PHE A 330 15.06 -11.07 -1.18
CA PHE A 330 14.66 -11.71 0.07
C PHE A 330 14.67 -13.23 -0.01
N ARG A 331 14.34 -13.83 -1.17
CA ARG A 331 14.48 -15.27 -1.39
C ARG A 331 15.92 -15.74 -1.20
N ILE A 332 16.90 -15.01 -1.75
CA ILE A 332 18.33 -15.34 -1.62
C ILE A 332 18.83 -15.03 -0.20
N LEU A 333 18.44 -13.90 0.35
CA LEU A 333 18.84 -13.42 1.68
C LEU A 333 18.42 -14.39 2.79
N MET A 334 17.20 -14.91 2.64
CA MET A 334 16.60 -15.88 3.56
C MET A 334 16.93 -17.33 3.18
N ASP A 335 17.76 -17.62 2.16
CA ASP A 335 18.23 -18.99 1.96
C ASP A 335 19.15 -19.40 3.12
N LEU A 336 18.63 -20.18 4.06
CA LEU A 336 19.31 -20.56 5.30
C LEU A 336 20.53 -21.47 5.07
N GLY A 337 20.60 -22.15 3.93
CA GLY A 337 21.68 -23.09 3.60
C GLY A 337 22.75 -22.51 2.67
N LYS A 338 22.34 -21.70 1.68
CA LYS A 338 23.23 -21.17 0.63
C LYS A 338 23.25 -19.64 0.54
N GLY A 339 22.45 -18.95 1.34
CA GLY A 339 22.40 -17.50 1.34
C GLY A 339 23.61 -16.84 1.99
N PRO A 340 23.80 -15.53 1.78
CA PRO A 340 24.91 -14.76 2.35
C PRO A 340 24.95 -14.80 3.89
N PHE A 341 23.78 -14.98 4.52
CA PHE A 341 23.66 -15.08 5.98
C PHE A 341 23.70 -16.52 6.51
N ALA A 342 23.95 -17.53 5.67
CA ALA A 342 24.00 -18.93 6.10
C ALA A 342 24.94 -19.20 7.30
N PRO A 343 26.13 -18.57 7.44
CA PRO A 343 26.95 -18.73 8.64
C PRO A 343 26.26 -18.25 9.92
N VAL A 344 25.52 -17.14 9.85
CA VAL A 344 24.75 -16.59 10.98
C VAL A 344 23.61 -17.52 11.34
N TRP A 345 22.88 -18.03 10.34
CA TRP A 345 21.80 -18.99 10.55
C TRP A 345 22.31 -20.31 11.14
N ARG A 346 23.49 -20.78 10.73
CA ARG A 346 24.16 -21.95 11.33
C ARG A 346 24.54 -21.72 12.78
N ALA A 347 25.11 -20.55 13.10
CA ALA A 347 25.48 -20.21 14.47
C ALA A 347 24.25 -20.14 15.41
N LEU A 348 23.09 -19.73 14.87
CA LEU A 348 21.82 -19.73 15.59
C LEU A 348 21.11 -21.09 15.63
N GLY A 349 21.69 -22.14 15.04
CA GLY A 349 21.08 -23.47 14.96
C GLY A 349 19.86 -23.55 14.01
N LEU A 350 19.67 -22.53 13.17
CA LEU A 350 18.51 -22.40 12.28
C LEU A 350 18.78 -22.90 10.86
N ALA A 351 20.00 -23.34 10.53
CA ALA A 351 20.40 -23.64 9.14
C ALA A 351 19.57 -24.74 8.43
N GLU A 352 18.90 -25.61 9.19
CA GLU A 352 18.04 -26.67 8.65
C GLU A 352 16.57 -26.24 8.49
N VAL A 353 16.18 -25.06 9.00
CA VAL A 353 14.81 -24.58 8.97
C VAL A 353 14.47 -24.06 7.57
N SER A 354 13.63 -24.78 6.84
CA SER A 354 13.10 -24.29 5.56
C SER A 354 11.86 -23.43 5.78
N TRP A 355 12.05 -22.11 5.87
CA TRP A 355 10.95 -21.13 5.95
C TRP A 355 10.02 -21.22 4.74
N ALA A 356 10.52 -21.58 3.56
CA ALA A 356 9.72 -21.69 2.34
C ALA A 356 8.78 -22.91 2.37
N ASN A 357 9.14 -23.96 3.12
CA ASN A 357 8.30 -25.15 3.30
C ASN A 357 7.25 -24.96 4.41
N TYR A 358 7.45 -23.97 5.28
CA TYR A 358 6.50 -23.66 6.34
C TYR A 358 5.61 -22.48 5.98
N ALA A 359 4.29 -22.67 6.04
CA ALA A 359 3.31 -21.71 5.58
C ALA A 359 3.47 -20.32 6.24
N TRP A 360 3.75 -20.27 7.55
CA TRP A 360 4.00 -19.00 8.25
C TRP A 360 5.39 -18.43 7.99
N GLY A 361 6.40 -19.27 7.78
CA GLY A 361 7.74 -18.83 7.43
C GLY A 361 7.73 -18.05 6.12
N ALA A 362 7.08 -18.62 5.10
CA ALA A 362 6.87 -17.96 3.80
C ALA A 362 6.12 -16.63 3.95
N ARG A 363 5.04 -16.58 4.75
CA ARG A 363 4.28 -15.35 4.97
C ARG A 363 5.12 -14.26 5.64
N LEU A 364 5.88 -14.60 6.67
CA LEU A 364 6.73 -13.65 7.40
C LEU A 364 7.83 -13.08 6.53
N VAL A 365 8.50 -13.90 5.70
CA VAL A 365 9.57 -13.42 4.81
C VAL A 365 9.01 -12.47 3.74
N VAL A 366 7.86 -12.82 3.14
CA VAL A 366 7.21 -11.94 2.15
C VAL A 366 6.76 -10.62 2.81
N MET A 367 6.17 -10.69 4.00
CA MET A 367 5.75 -9.52 4.76
C MET A 367 6.93 -8.63 5.15
N LEU A 368 8.07 -9.22 5.54
CA LEU A 368 9.27 -8.46 5.87
C LEU A 368 9.81 -7.70 4.66
N GLY A 369 9.82 -8.34 3.48
CA GLY A 369 10.19 -7.69 2.22
C GLY A 369 9.27 -6.53 1.88
N ASP A 370 7.95 -6.71 2.04
CA ASP A 370 6.94 -5.67 1.83
C ASP A 370 7.13 -4.49 2.80
N ILE A 371 7.30 -4.76 4.11
CA ILE A 371 7.57 -3.73 5.12
C ILE A 371 8.83 -2.94 4.76
N TRP A 372 9.93 -3.61 4.43
CA TRP A 372 11.18 -2.94 4.08
C TRP A 372 11.05 -2.08 2.81
N GLN A 373 10.30 -2.55 1.81
CA GLN A 373 10.07 -1.83 0.55
C GLN A 373 9.23 -0.56 0.72
N TRP A 374 8.20 -0.61 1.57
CA TRP A 374 7.19 0.46 1.68
C TRP A 374 7.39 1.38 2.88
N THR A 375 8.24 1.02 3.85
CA THR A 375 8.68 1.93 4.93
C THR A 375 9.19 3.29 4.42
N PRO A 376 9.97 3.39 3.32
CA PRO A 376 10.42 4.67 2.78
C PRO A 376 9.29 5.62 2.38
N PHE A 377 8.18 5.09 1.89
CA PHE A 377 7.01 5.89 1.55
C PHE A 377 6.39 6.51 2.81
N MET A 378 6.15 5.71 3.85
CA MET A 378 5.65 6.21 5.15
C MET A 378 6.61 7.23 5.75
N PHE A 379 7.91 6.97 5.69
CA PHE A 379 8.96 7.88 6.13
C PHE A 379 8.88 9.25 5.45
N VAL A 380 8.76 9.32 4.11
CA VAL A 380 8.70 10.60 3.38
C VAL A 380 7.45 11.39 3.74
N VAL A 381 6.29 10.74 3.80
CA VAL A 381 5.03 11.38 4.14
C VAL A 381 5.10 11.96 5.56
N LEU A 382 5.58 11.18 6.51
CA LEU A 382 5.68 11.60 7.92
C LEU A 382 6.78 12.66 8.12
N LEU A 383 7.90 12.56 7.41
CA LEU A 383 8.94 13.58 7.45
C LEU A 383 8.45 14.91 6.87
N ALA A 384 7.73 14.89 5.74
CA ALA A 384 7.13 16.09 5.17
C ALA A 384 6.10 16.72 6.12
N ALA A 385 5.29 15.90 6.79
CA ALA A 385 4.37 16.38 7.81
C ALA A 385 5.10 17.03 9.00
N LEU A 386 6.17 16.41 9.51
CA LEU A 386 7.00 16.96 10.58
C LEU A 386 7.71 18.26 10.17
N GLU A 387 8.25 18.33 8.96
CA GLU A 387 8.93 19.53 8.43
C GLU A 387 7.95 20.67 8.09
N SER A 388 6.65 20.39 7.94
CA SER A 388 5.62 21.41 7.74
C SER A 388 5.21 22.16 9.01
N LEU A 389 5.64 21.68 10.19
CA LEU A 389 5.30 22.30 11.46
C LEU A 389 6.10 23.60 11.67
N PRO A 390 5.49 24.68 12.19
CA PRO A 390 6.19 25.92 12.47
C PRO A 390 7.34 25.72 13.48
N ALA A 391 8.55 26.16 13.11
CA ALA A 391 9.73 26.03 13.97
C ALA A 391 9.56 26.75 15.33
N GLU A 392 8.81 27.85 15.33
CA GLU A 392 8.49 28.68 16.51
C GLU A 392 7.93 27.86 17.68
N LEU A 393 7.07 26.87 17.42
CA LEU A 393 6.49 26.02 18.47
C LEU A 393 7.54 25.11 19.12
N SER A 394 8.51 24.64 18.33
CA SER A 394 9.61 23.82 18.83
C SER A 394 10.65 24.64 19.58
N GLU A 395 10.93 25.87 19.13
CA GLU A 395 11.84 26.81 19.78
C GLU A 395 11.28 27.31 21.11
N ALA A 396 9.99 27.69 21.16
CA ALA A 396 9.33 28.09 22.40
C ALA A 396 9.39 26.97 23.45
N ALA A 397 9.14 25.71 23.04
CA ALA A 397 9.23 24.56 23.92
C ALA A 397 10.66 24.33 24.46
N MET A 398 11.69 24.61 23.65
CA MET A 398 13.07 24.54 24.09
C MET A 398 13.42 25.63 25.10
N VAL A 399 12.87 26.84 24.94
CA VAL A 399 13.00 27.94 25.91
C VAL A 399 12.32 27.57 27.24
N ASP A 400 11.19 26.87 27.19
CA ASP A 400 10.47 26.33 28.35
C ASP A 400 11.15 25.09 28.99
N GLY A 401 12.32 24.68 28.49
CA GLY A 401 13.11 23.56 29.03
C GLY A 401 12.58 22.17 28.66
N ALA A 402 11.68 22.05 27.67
CA ALA A 402 11.21 20.76 27.20
C ALA A 402 12.31 20.01 26.43
N GLY A 403 12.58 18.76 26.83
CA GLY A 403 13.49 17.89 26.09
C GLY A 403 12.92 17.45 24.72
N ARG A 404 13.78 17.04 23.78
CA ARG A 404 13.39 16.61 22.41
C ARG A 404 12.27 15.56 22.38
N TRP A 405 12.32 14.59 23.30
CA TRP A 405 11.29 13.55 23.43
C TRP A 405 9.96 14.11 23.97
N GLN A 406 10.02 15.06 24.90
CA GLN A 406 8.84 15.72 25.45
C GLN A 406 8.18 16.62 24.41
N SER A 407 8.96 17.40 23.66
CA SER A 407 8.45 18.24 22.56
C SER A 407 7.80 17.39 21.48
N PHE A 408 8.36 16.22 21.13
CA PHE A 408 7.75 15.30 20.19
C PHE A 408 6.36 14.83 20.64
N TRP A 409 6.24 14.23 21.82
CA TRP A 409 4.96 13.65 22.27
C TRP A 409 3.91 14.70 22.63
N ARG A 410 4.31 15.88 23.09
CA ARG A 410 3.37 16.93 23.54
C ARG A 410 3.01 17.95 22.48
N ILE A 411 3.82 18.12 21.44
CA ILE A 411 3.63 19.16 20.42
C ILE A 411 3.52 18.53 19.04
N SER A 412 4.54 17.82 18.58
CA SER A 412 4.57 17.26 17.23
C SER A 412 3.53 16.16 17.03
N TRP A 413 3.45 15.19 17.94
CA TRP A 413 2.54 14.05 17.83
C TRP A 413 1.06 14.48 17.77
N PRO A 414 0.54 15.36 18.65
CA PRO A 414 -0.83 15.87 18.54
C PRO A 414 -1.11 16.57 17.20
N GLN A 415 -0.12 17.26 16.64
CA GLN A 415 -0.25 17.95 15.34
C GLN A 415 -0.14 17.00 14.15
N LEU A 416 0.45 15.81 14.33
CA LEU A 416 0.44 14.74 13.34
C LEU A 416 -0.86 13.93 13.35
N ILE A 417 -1.67 13.98 14.43
CA ILE A 417 -2.93 13.22 14.50
C ILE A 417 -3.81 13.47 13.26
N PRO A 418 -4.07 14.70 12.79
CA PRO A 418 -4.90 14.94 11.61
C PRO A 418 -4.34 14.33 10.30
N VAL A 419 -3.02 14.19 10.20
CA VAL A 419 -2.36 13.57 9.03
C VAL A 419 -2.44 12.04 9.12
N THR A 420 -2.67 11.51 10.31
CA THR A 420 -2.63 10.08 10.64
C THR A 420 -4.01 9.52 11.01
N SER A 421 -5.05 10.36 11.05
CA SER A 421 -6.43 10.05 11.49
C SER A 421 -7.39 9.71 10.37
#